data_AF-A0A0A7RYW6-F1
#
_entry.id   AF-A0A0A7RYW6-F1
#
_cell.length_a   1.000
_cell.length_b   1.000
_cell.length_c   1.000
_cell.angle_alpha   90.00
_cell.angle_beta   90.00
_cell.angle_gamma   90.00
#
_symmetry.space_group_name_H-M   'P 1'
#
loop_
_entity.id
_entity.type
_entity.pdbx_description
1 polymer ?
#
loop_
_entity_poly.entity_id
_entity_poly.type
_entity_poly.pdbx_seq_one_letter_code
_entity_poly.pdbx_strand_id
1 'polypeptide(L)' 'MNSNLNRGLWKKHESRWANALRDGKTVKVKIEPVYQGTDIRPESFDVLYSIDNRRWVKTVLLNQAGG' A
#
# COMPACT_ATOMS: atom_id res chain seq x y z
N MET A 1 -12.37 -6.34 16.18
CA MET A 1 -12.08 -5.99 14.77
C MET A 1 -10.60 -6.21 14.54
N ASN A 2 -10.21 -7.25 13.80
CA ASN A 2 -8.80 -7.59 13.61
C ASN A 2 -8.29 -6.96 12.30
N SER A 3 -7.82 -5.71 12.40
CA SER A 3 -7.29 -4.93 11.27
C SER A 3 -5.78 -5.18 11.14
N ASN A 4 -5.37 -6.35 10.68
CA ASN A 4 -3.96 -6.68 10.47
C ASN A 4 -3.64 -6.76 8.98
N LEU A 5 -3.77 -5.62 8.29
CA LEU A 5 -2.92 -5.31 7.13
C LEU A 5 -1.45 -5.49 7.58
N ASN A 6 -0.54 -5.94 6.72
CA ASN A 6 0.89 -6.08 7.03
C ASN A 6 1.50 -4.72 7.45
N ARG A 7 1.29 -4.33 8.72
CA ARG A 7 1.48 -2.96 9.24
C ARG A 7 2.94 -2.54 9.11
N GLY A 8 3.87 -3.48 9.17
CA GLY A 8 5.29 -3.25 8.98
C GLY A 8 5.63 -2.83 7.55
N LEU A 9 5.07 -3.51 6.53
CA LEU A 9 5.30 -3.14 5.14
C LEU A 9 4.62 -1.81 4.81
N TRP A 10 3.36 -1.64 5.23
CA TRP A 10 2.62 -0.39 5.05
C TRP A 10 3.36 0.80 5.67
N LYS A 11 3.80 0.69 6.92
CA LYS A 11 4.55 1.74 7.60
C LYS A 11 5.88 2.08 6.90
N LYS A 12 6.55 1.10 6.29
CA LYS A 12 7.76 1.34 5.49
C LYS A 12 7.45 2.16 4.24
N HIS A 13 6.36 1.84 3.54
CA HIS A 13 5.90 2.63 2.39
C HIS A 13 5.52 4.06 2.81
N GLU A 14 4.76 4.22 3.88
CA GLU A 14 4.34 5.51 4.41
C GLU A 14 5.54 6.39 4.80
N SER A 15 6.52 5.82 5.52
CA SER A 15 7.76 6.52 5.87
C SER A 15 8.54 6.98 4.64
N ARG A 16 8.60 6.13 3.60
CA ARG A 16 9.29 6.46 2.34
C ARG A 16 8.59 7.59 1.59
N TRP A 17 7.27 7.56 1.52
CA TRP A 17 6.48 8.62 0.90
C TRP A 17 6.62 9.94 1.66
N ALA A 18 6.56 9.90 3.00
CA ALA A 18 6.74 11.08 3.84
C ALA A 18 8.12 11.72 3.65
N ASN A 19 9.20 10.93 3.57
CA ASN A 19 10.53 11.46 3.29
C ASN A 19 10.64 12.06 1.88
N ALA A 20 10.03 11.42 0.87
CA ALA A 20 10.02 11.97 -0.48
C ALA A 20 9.29 13.32 -0.56
N LEU A 21 8.15 13.46 0.12
CA LEU A 21 7.42 14.72 0.22
C LEU A 21 8.26 15.80 0.93
N ARG A 22 8.98 15.44 2.00
CA ARG A 22 9.90 16.36 2.71
C ARG A 22 11.03 16.86 1.81
N ASP A 23 11.53 16.02 0.92
CA ASP A 23 12.54 16.40 -0.09
C ASP A 23 11.96 17.27 -1.23
N GLY A 24 10.67 17.64 -1.18
CA GLY A 24 9.99 18.42 -2.22
C GLY A 24 9.60 17.60 -3.46
N LYS A 25 9.67 16.26 -3.39
CA LYS A 25 9.29 15.39 -4.50
C LYS A 25 7.78 15.18 -4.52
N THR A 26 7.24 14.93 -5.70
CA THR A 26 5.83 14.54 -5.85
C THR A 26 5.63 13.07 -5.55
N VAL A 27 4.62 12.70 -4.76
CA VAL A 27 4.25 11.30 -4.53
C VAL A 27 2.83 11.06 -5.05
N LYS A 28 2.68 10.09 -5.95
CA LYS A 28 1.38 9.61 -6.45
C LYS A 28 1.17 8.20 -5.92
N VAL A 29 0.03 7.95 -5.29
CA VAL A 29 -0.32 6.63 -4.76
C VAL A 29 -1.72 6.27 -5.26
N LYS A 30 -1.88 5.03 -5.71
CA LYS A 30 -3.15 4.41 -6.11
C LYS A 30 -3.28 3.10 -5.34
N ILE A 31 -4.38 2.93 -4.64
CA ILE A 31 -4.63 1.76 -3.79
C ILE A 31 -5.94 1.15 -4.26
N GLU A 32 -5.88 -0.10 -4.70
CA GLU A 32 -7.03 -0.83 -5.22
C GLU A 32 -7.27 -2.07 -4.34
N PRO A 33 -8.41 -2.15 -3.63
CA PRO A 33 -8.77 -3.35 -2.90
C PRO A 33 -9.13 -4.47 -3.89
N VAL A 34 -8.56 -5.66 -3.66
CA VAL A 34 -8.82 -6.87 -4.44
C VAL A 34 -9.70 -7.78 -3.59
N TYR A 35 -10.93 -8.01 -4.06
CA TYR A 35 -11.90 -8.88 -3.40
C TYR A 35 -11.94 -10.24 -4.10
N GLN A 36 -12.05 -11.30 -3.31
CA GLN A 36 -12.30 -12.65 -3.82
C GLN A 36 -13.77 -13.00 -3.57
N GLY A 37 -14.52 -13.30 -4.64
CA GLY A 37 -15.93 -13.68 -4.51
C GLY A 37 -16.84 -12.56 -3.99
N THR A 38 -17.66 -12.87 -2.99
CA THR A 38 -18.65 -11.95 -2.38
C THR A 38 -18.23 -11.46 -0.99
N ASP A 39 -16.95 -11.65 -0.64
CA ASP A 39 -16.45 -11.25 0.67
C ASP A 39 -16.50 -9.73 0.85
N ILE A 40 -16.97 -9.31 2.03
CA ILE A 40 -17.03 -7.90 2.45
C ILE A 40 -15.62 -7.38 2.74
N ARG A 41 -14.65 -8.28 2.98
CA ARG A 41 -13.25 -7.94 3.23
C ARG A 41 -12.41 -8.23 1.98
N PRO A 42 -11.57 -7.28 1.53
CA PRO A 42 -10.65 -7.57 0.45
C PRO A 42 -9.62 -8.61 0.88
N GLU A 43 -9.25 -9.49 -0.05
CA GLU A 43 -8.19 -10.49 0.10
C GLU A 43 -6.82 -9.81 0.13
N SER A 44 -6.64 -8.77 -0.67
CA SER A 44 -5.40 -8.01 -0.75
C SER A 44 -5.62 -6.57 -1.22
N PHE A 45 -4.57 -5.76 -1.16
CA PHE A 45 -4.55 -4.40 -1.68
C PHE A 45 -3.41 -4.26 -2.67
N ASP A 46 -3.75 -3.90 -3.91
CA ASP A 46 -2.79 -3.49 -4.92
C ASP A 46 -2.42 -2.03 -4.67
N VAL A 47 -1.20 -1.79 -4.24
CA VAL A 47 -0.66 -0.45 -4.00
C VAL A 47 0.32 -0.11 -5.11
N LEU A 48 -0.05 0.83 -5.95
CA LEU A 48 0.80 1.40 -6.98
C LEU A 48 1.25 2.78 -6.54
N TYR A 49 2.55 3.04 -6.51
CA TYR A 49 3.05 4.37 -6.20
C TYR A 49 4.17 4.81 -7.13
N SER A 50 4.24 6.11 -7.38
CA SER A 50 5.29 6.78 -8.14
C SER A 50 5.80 7.96 -7.32
N ILE A 51 7.12 8.09 -7.23
CA ILE A 51 7.80 9.21 -6.57
C ILE A 51 8.51 9.97 -7.67
N ASP A 52 8.35 11.30 -7.69
CA ASP A 52 9.07 12.18 -8.60
C ASP A 52 8.79 11.84 -10.09
N ASN A 53 7.54 11.46 -10.39
CA ASN A 53 7.10 10.97 -11.71
C ASN A 53 7.95 9.79 -12.27
N ARG A 54 8.69 9.08 -11.41
CA ARG A 54 9.46 7.89 -11.81
C ARG A 54 8.55 6.70 -12.09
N ARG A 55 9.14 5.61 -12.59
CA ARG A 55 8.45 4.36 -12.85
C ARG A 55 7.58 3.94 -11.66
N TRP A 56 6.33 3.59 -11.96
CA TRP A 56 5.39 3.07 -10.97
C TRP A 56 5.92 1.79 -10.35
N VAL A 57 5.87 1.73 -9.03
CA VAL A 57 6.16 0.53 -8.24
C VAL A 57 4.84 -0.06 -7.80
N LYS A 58 4.57 -1.30 -8.19
CA LYS A 58 3.42 -2.09 -7.73
C LYS A 58 3.85 -2.97 -6.56
N THR A 59 3.11 -2.93 -5.47
CA THR A 59 3.25 -3.86 -4.35
C THR A 59 1.87 -4.40 -3.97
N VAL A 60 1.81 -5.68 -3.60
CA VAL A 60 0.57 -6.34 -3.20
C VAL A 60 0.64 -6.56 -1.69
N LEU A 61 -0.35 -6.03 -0.98
CA LEU A 61 -0.47 -6.21 0.46
C LEU A 61 -1.57 -7.23 0.73
N LEU A 62 -1.18 -8.45 1.10
CA LEU A 62 -2.13 -9.48 1.51
C LEU A 62 -2.80 -9.09 2.83
N ASN A 63 -4.10 -9.33 2.94
CA ASN A 63 -4.87 -9.16 4.17
C ASN A 63 -4.78 -10.42 5.05
N GLN A 64 -3.59 -11.04 5.13
CA GLN A 64 -3.36 -12.27 5.87
C GLN A 64 -2.92 -11.99 7.32
N ALA A 65 -3.53 -12.73 8.25
CA ALA A 65 -3.10 -12.77 9.64
C ALA A 65 -1.65 -13.28 9.70
N GLY A 66 -0.76 -12.51 10.32
CA GLY A 66 0.42 -13.11 10.95
C GLY A 66 -0.11 -14.01 12.06
N GLY A 67 0.02 -15.32 11.87
CA GLY A 67 -0.35 -16.33 12.87
C GLY A 67 0.48 -16.20 14.14
#